data_AF-A0A416JHA6-F1
#
_entry.id   AF-A0A416JHA6-F1
#
_cell.length_a   1.000
_cell.length_b   1.000
_cell.length_c   1.000
_cell.angle_alpha   90.00
_cell.angle_beta   90.00
_cell.angle_gamma   90.00
#
_symmetry.space_group_name_H-M   'P 1'
#
loop_
_entity.id
_entity.type
_entity.pdbx_description
1 polymer ?
#
loop_
_entity_poly.entity_id
_entity_poly.type
_entity_poly.pdbx_seq_one_letter_code
_entity_poly.pdbx_strand_id
1 'polypeptide(L)'
;MCGSGKSTLGQALKDHYGCNLFHMDDFYLRMEQRTPERYAEPGGNVDYERFQAEVLKQLENKDGFSYQLFSCATFSLSDFVAVSWNRLNIVEGSYSQNPYFGDSYDLRLFCRIGTEEQLQRILRRNGPEKLQMFRERWIPMENKYFEAFEIEKKSMVIDCTGFSR
;
A
#
# COMPACT_ATOMS: atom_id res chain seq x y z
N MET A 1 6.40 -0.35 -5.11
CA MET A 1 6.87 -1.63 -5.66
C MET A 1 6.74 -2.73 -4.62
N CYS A 2 6.13 -3.87 -4.95
CA CYS A 2 6.14 -5.09 -4.14
C CYS A 2 7.59 -5.59 -3.99
N GLY A 3 7.91 -6.23 -2.86
CA GLY A 3 9.27 -6.72 -2.59
C GLY A 3 10.32 -5.64 -2.24
N SER A 4 10.01 -4.35 -2.33
CA SER A 4 11.02 -3.29 -2.07
C SER A 4 11.34 -3.04 -0.59
N GLY A 5 10.55 -3.57 0.34
CA GLY A 5 10.79 -3.39 1.79
C GLY A 5 9.96 -2.30 2.47
N LYS A 6 8.91 -1.77 1.81
CA LYS A 6 8.00 -0.75 2.38
C LYS A 6 7.48 -1.11 3.78
N SER A 7 6.95 -2.32 3.96
CA SER A 7 6.44 -2.75 5.26
C SER A 7 7.54 -2.84 6.33
N THR A 8 8.77 -3.22 5.94
CA THR A 8 9.93 -3.19 6.84
C THR A 8 10.27 -1.76 7.26
N LEU A 9 10.34 -0.83 6.31
CA LEU A 9 10.61 0.57 6.58
C LEU A 9 9.50 1.19 7.44
N GLY A 10 8.24 0.95 7.09
CA GLY A 10 7.07 1.41 7.84
C GLY A 10 7.08 0.92 9.28
N GLN A 11 7.38 -0.36 9.51
CA GLN A 11 7.50 -0.91 10.85
C GLN A 11 8.66 -0.26 11.63
N ALA A 12 9.84 -0.11 11.02
CA ALA A 12 10.96 0.54 11.68
C ALA A 12 10.65 2.00 12.07
N LEU A 13 9.96 2.75 11.22
CA LEU A 13 9.52 4.11 11.52
C LEU A 13 8.44 4.12 12.62
N LYS A 14 7.51 3.16 12.60
CA LYS A 14 6.52 2.97 13.66
C LYS A 14 7.18 2.76 15.01
N ASP A 15 8.13 1.83 15.08
CA ASP A 15 8.83 1.47 16.31
C ASP A 15 9.69 2.63 16.83
N HIS A 16 10.31 3.39 15.92
CA HIS A 16 11.16 4.52 16.29
C HIS A 16 10.39 5.76 16.76
N TYR A 17 9.28 6.10 16.08
CA TYR A 17 8.52 7.33 16.36
C TYR A 17 7.25 7.12 17.19
N GLY A 18 6.83 5.87 17.44
CA GLY A 18 5.58 5.57 18.15
C GLY A 18 4.34 6.06 17.40
N CYS A 19 4.37 6.03 16.06
CA CYS A 19 3.31 6.57 15.20
C CYS A 19 2.26 5.51 14.79
N ASN A 20 1.20 5.95 14.12
CA ASN A 20 0.28 5.03 13.46
C ASN A 20 0.85 4.55 12.12
N LEU A 21 0.59 3.30 11.78
CA LEU A 21 0.99 2.68 10.52
C LEU A 21 -0.24 2.01 9.92
N PHE A 22 -0.60 2.42 8.70
CA PHE A 22 -1.73 1.91 7.93
C PHE A 22 -1.21 1.14 6.72
N HIS A 23 -1.74 -0.06 6.50
CA HIS A 23 -1.35 -0.92 5.38
C HIS A 23 -2.43 -0.86 4.30
N MET A 24 -2.08 -0.43 3.09
CA MET A 24 -3.05 -0.39 1.97
C MET A 24 -3.58 -1.77 1.57
N ASP A 25 -2.88 -2.84 1.96
CA ASP A 25 -3.33 -4.22 1.78
C ASP A 25 -4.62 -4.52 2.58
N ASP A 26 -4.92 -3.74 3.62
CA ASP A 26 -6.18 -3.86 4.37
C ASP A 26 -7.37 -3.28 3.59
N PHE A 27 -7.10 -2.61 2.46
CA PHE A 27 -8.06 -1.89 1.63
C PHE A 27 -8.17 -2.46 0.21
N TYR A 28 -8.07 -3.79 0.06
CA TYR A 28 -8.40 -4.43 -1.22
C TYR A 28 -9.90 -4.32 -1.56
N LEU A 29 -10.21 -4.45 -2.85
CA LEU A 29 -11.57 -4.40 -3.38
C LEU A 29 -12.48 -5.49 -2.79
N ARG A 30 -13.68 -5.07 -2.42
CA ARG A 30 -14.81 -5.96 -2.14
C ARG A 30 -15.34 -6.58 -3.43
N MET A 31 -16.09 -7.68 -3.32
CA MET A 31 -16.52 -8.47 -4.48
C MET A 31 -17.30 -7.64 -5.50
N GLU A 32 -18.17 -6.75 -5.04
CA GLU A 32 -19.00 -5.87 -5.86
C GLU A 32 -18.20 -4.82 -6.66
N GLN A 33 -16.97 -4.50 -6.26
CA GLN A 33 -16.11 -3.54 -6.96
C GLN A 33 -15.19 -4.19 -8.01
N ARG A 34 -15.13 -5.53 -8.07
CA ARG A 34 -14.19 -6.27 -8.92
C ARG A 34 -14.67 -6.40 -10.36
N THR A 35 -14.84 -5.27 -11.03
CA THR A 35 -15.23 -5.22 -12.44
C THR A 35 -14.02 -5.08 -13.37
N PRO A 36 -14.12 -5.47 -14.64
CA PRO A 36 -13.09 -5.23 -15.64
C PRO A 36 -12.69 -3.74 -15.75
N GLU A 37 -13.68 -2.85 -15.68
CA GLU A 37 -13.47 -1.39 -15.75
C GLU A 37 -12.63 -0.93 -14.56
N ARG A 38 -12.96 -1.37 -13.34
CA ARG A 38 -12.19 -1.03 -12.14
C ARG A 38 -10.76 -1.56 -12.20
N TYR A 39 -10.54 -2.77 -12.71
CA TYR A 39 -9.18 -3.29 -12.91
C TYR A 39 -8.42 -2.62 -14.05
N ALA A 40 -9.12 -1.99 -15.00
CA ALA A 40 -8.49 -1.23 -16.07
C ALA A 40 -7.96 0.14 -15.59
N GLU A 41 -8.50 0.69 -14.50
CA GLU A 41 -8.00 1.91 -13.88
C GLU A 41 -6.58 1.73 -13.29
N PRO A 42 -5.64 2.66 -13.55
CA PRO A 42 -4.38 2.67 -12.83
C PRO A 42 -4.62 2.80 -11.32
N GLY A 43 -4.18 1.81 -10.54
CA GLY A 43 -4.40 1.79 -9.09
C GLY A 43 -5.84 1.50 -8.65
N GLY A 44 -6.72 1.05 -9.56
CA GLY A 44 -8.10 0.68 -9.24
C GLY A 44 -8.23 -0.63 -8.45
N ASN A 45 -7.14 -1.34 -8.16
CA ASN A 45 -7.17 -2.61 -7.45
C ASN A 45 -7.22 -2.50 -5.91
N VAL A 46 -7.42 -1.28 -5.40
CA VAL A 46 -7.69 -0.98 -3.99
C VAL A 46 -9.00 -0.22 -3.86
N ASP A 47 -9.70 -0.41 -2.75
CA ASP A 47 -10.89 0.33 -2.34
C ASP A 47 -10.45 1.69 -1.75
N TYR A 48 -9.96 2.57 -2.63
CA TYR A 48 -9.44 3.87 -2.24
C TYR A 48 -10.54 4.77 -1.64
N GLU A 49 -11.80 4.57 -2.02
CA GLU A 49 -12.95 5.24 -1.44
C GLU A 49 -13.08 4.90 0.05
N ARG A 50 -12.95 3.61 0.38
CA ARG A 50 -12.99 3.13 1.76
C ARG A 50 -11.80 3.61 2.58
N PHE A 51 -10.59 3.54 2.03
CA PHE A 51 -9.40 4.08 2.72
C PHE A 51 -9.56 5.57 3.04
N GLN A 52 -10.06 6.36 2.09
CA GLN A 52 -10.29 7.79 2.34
C GLN A 52 -11.32 8.03 3.44
N ALA A 53 -12.43 7.29 3.43
CA ALA A 53 -13.53 7.47 4.37
C ALA A 53 -13.21 6.98 5.79
N GLU A 54 -12.64 5.78 5.91
CA GLU A 54 -12.37 5.11 7.18
C GLU A 54 -11.07 5.56 7.84
N VAL A 55 -10.09 6.04 7.05
CA VAL A 55 -8.77 6.44 7.57
C VAL A 55 -8.48 7.91 7.35
N LEU A 56 -8.27 8.35 6.09
CA LEU A 56 -7.72 9.69 5.82
C LEU A 56 -8.58 10.82 6.42
N LYS A 57 -9.90 10.75 6.26
CA LYS A 57 -10.84 11.75 6.79
C LYS A 57 -10.96 11.73 8.32
N GLN A 58 -10.45 10.69 8.98
CA GLN A 58 -10.55 10.49 10.43
C GLN A 58 -9.26 10.83 11.18
N LEU A 59 -8.15 11.11 10.49
CA LEU A 59 -6.83 11.29 11.14
C LEU A 59 -6.80 12.45 12.15
N GLU A 60 -7.63 13.48 11.97
CA GLU A 60 -7.76 14.62 12.88
C GLU A 60 -8.69 14.36 14.08
N ASN A 61 -9.37 13.21 14.12
CA ASN A 61 -10.26 12.87 15.22
C ASN A 61 -9.46 12.50 16.47
N LYS A 62 -9.50 13.37 17.48
CA LYS A 62 -8.76 13.23 18.74
C LYS A 62 -9.31 12.15 19.67
N ASP A 63 -10.57 11.76 19.50
CA ASP A 63 -11.19 10.70 20.28
C ASP A 63 -10.83 9.30 19.74
N GLY A 64 -10.10 9.24 18.63
CA GLY A 64 -9.77 8.02 17.91
C GLY A 64 -10.89 7.59 16.96
N PHE A 65 -10.61 6.54 16.19
CA PHE A 65 -11.53 5.99 15.21
C PHE A 65 -11.25 4.50 15.00
N SER A 66 -11.99 3.87 14.08
CA SER A 66 -11.72 2.50 13.66
C SER A 66 -11.92 2.34 12.16
N TYR A 67 -11.14 1.45 11.56
CA TYR A 67 -11.31 1.02 10.18
C TYR A 67 -11.46 -0.50 10.11
N GLN A 68 -12.00 -1.00 9.00
CA GLN A 68 -12.25 -2.43 8.85
C GLN A 68 -11.15 -3.10 8.02
N LEU A 69 -10.76 -4.33 8.39
CA LEU A 69 -9.79 -5.11 7.61
C LEU A 69 -10.47 -5.80 6.43
N PHE A 70 -9.71 -6.04 5.37
CA PHE A 70 -10.10 -6.92 4.28
C PHE A 70 -9.44 -8.30 4.43
N SER A 71 -10.23 -9.37 4.44
CA SER A 71 -9.73 -10.74 4.52
C SER A 71 -9.62 -11.36 3.12
N CYS A 72 -8.38 -11.55 2.65
CA CYS A 72 -8.11 -12.24 1.39
C CYS A 72 -8.55 -13.72 1.38
N ALA A 73 -8.76 -14.33 2.55
CA ALA A 73 -9.20 -15.72 2.65
C ALA A 73 -10.70 -15.88 2.34
N THR A 74 -11.51 -14.90 2.74
CA THR A 74 -12.97 -14.92 2.59
C THR A 74 -13.48 -13.94 1.53
N PHE A 75 -12.59 -13.08 1.01
CA PHE A 75 -12.92 -12.00 0.08
C PHE A 75 -13.99 -11.03 0.64
N SER A 76 -14.00 -10.83 1.94
CA SER A 76 -14.94 -9.94 2.65
C SER A 76 -14.24 -9.05 3.66
N LEU A 77 -14.97 -8.06 4.15
CA LEU A 77 -14.53 -7.29 5.32
C LEU A 77 -14.58 -8.18 6.57
N SER A 78 -13.63 -7.96 7.48
CA SER A 78 -13.46 -8.76 8.71
C SER A 78 -13.46 -7.85 9.95
N ASP A 79 -12.48 -8.02 10.84
CA ASP A 79 -12.39 -7.29 12.10
C ASP A 79 -12.18 -5.78 11.93
N PHE A 80 -12.57 -5.04 12.97
CA PHE A 80 -12.26 -3.62 13.11
C PHE A 80 -10.96 -3.43 13.88
N VAL A 81 -10.16 -2.47 13.42
CA VAL A 81 -8.96 -2.01 14.12
C VAL A 81 -9.25 -0.66 14.75
N ALA A 82 -9.14 -0.57 16.07
CA ALA A 82 -9.20 0.69 16.79
C ALA A 82 -7.88 1.46 16.64
N VAL A 83 -7.99 2.77 16.42
CA VAL A 83 -6.87 3.67 16.18
C VAL A 83 -6.98 4.85 17.13
N SER A 84 -5.98 4.99 17.99
CA SER A 84 -5.82 6.18 18.81
C SER A 84 -5.28 7.33 17.97
N TRP A 85 -5.68 8.56 18.30
CA TRP A 85 -5.15 9.75 17.66
C TRP A 85 -3.62 9.81 17.80
N ASN A 86 -2.94 10.17 16.71
CA ASN A 86 -1.50 10.42 16.69
C ASN A 86 -1.22 11.56 15.72
N ARG A 87 -0.24 12.40 16.05
CA ARG A 87 0.20 13.48 15.18
C ARG A 87 0.89 12.95 13.92
N LEU A 88 1.68 11.88 14.05
CA LEU A 88 2.35 11.26 12.92
C LEU A 88 1.59 10.00 12.50
N ASN A 89 1.28 9.92 11.21
CA ASN A 89 0.57 8.80 10.60
C ASN A 89 1.32 8.39 9.34
N ILE A 90 1.64 7.10 9.21
CA ILE A 90 2.33 6.55 8.04
C ILE A 90 1.37 5.65 7.29
N VAL A 91 1.27 5.87 5.98
CA VAL A 91 0.52 4.99 5.07
C VAL A 91 1.51 4.26 4.19
N GLU A 92 1.53 2.94 4.28
CA GLU A 92 2.42 2.09 3.49
C GLU A 92 1.62 1.24 2.51
N GLY A 93 2.15 1.08 1.30
CA GLY A 93 1.57 0.24 0.27
C GLY A 93 1.94 0.74 -1.12
N SER A 94 1.69 -0.07 -2.15
CA SER A 94 1.99 0.37 -3.52
C SER A 94 1.03 1.46 -4.00
N TYR A 95 -0.20 1.49 -3.49
CA TYR A 95 -1.25 2.43 -3.91
C TYR A 95 -1.53 3.53 -2.87
N SER A 96 -0.64 3.72 -1.90
CA SER A 96 -0.85 4.70 -0.82
C SER A 96 -0.91 6.13 -1.35
N GLN A 97 -0.26 6.43 -2.47
CA GLN A 97 -0.23 7.77 -3.04
C GLN A 97 -1.32 8.03 -4.10
N ASN A 98 -2.43 7.28 -4.10
CA ASN A 98 -3.45 7.38 -5.15
C ASN A 98 -3.97 8.82 -5.26
N PRO A 99 -4.06 9.41 -6.47
CA PRO A 99 -4.49 10.81 -6.64
C PRO A 99 -5.91 11.09 -6.15
N TYR A 100 -6.75 10.07 -5.97
CA TYR A 100 -8.05 10.21 -5.32
C TYR A 100 -7.96 10.86 -3.92
N PHE A 101 -6.82 10.70 -3.23
CA PHE A 101 -6.57 11.28 -1.92
C PHE A 101 -6.21 12.77 -1.97
N GLY A 102 -6.00 13.36 -3.14
CA GLY A 102 -5.54 14.73 -3.29
C GLY A 102 -4.19 14.97 -2.60
N ASP A 103 -4.04 16.15 -1.99
CA ASP A 103 -2.81 16.54 -1.29
C ASP A 103 -2.89 16.28 0.22
N SER A 104 -3.13 15.02 0.57
CA SER A 104 -3.27 14.56 1.96
C SER A 104 -1.93 14.20 2.64
N TYR A 105 -0.78 14.43 1.98
CA TYR A 105 0.52 13.93 2.44
C TYR A 105 1.54 15.05 2.60
N ASP A 106 2.05 15.24 3.82
CA ASP A 106 3.18 16.15 4.08
C ASP A 106 4.50 15.65 3.46
N LEU A 107 4.68 14.33 3.39
CA LEU A 107 5.88 13.68 2.85
C LEU A 107 5.51 12.42 2.06
N ARG A 108 6.15 12.25 0.91
CA ARG A 108 5.95 11.09 0.01
C ARG A 108 7.27 10.37 -0.20
N LEU A 109 7.29 9.06 0.08
CA LEU A 109 8.46 8.20 -0.11
C LEU A 109 8.17 7.16 -1.21
N PHE A 110 9.15 6.93 -2.08
CA PHE A 110 9.13 5.85 -3.05
C PHE A 110 10.31 4.90 -2.83
N CYS A 111 10.01 3.69 -2.35
CA CYS A 111 11.02 2.64 -2.17
C CYS A 111 11.25 1.92 -3.51
N ARG A 112 12.30 2.33 -4.23
CA ARG A 112 12.71 1.74 -5.51
C ARG A 112 13.50 0.45 -5.26
N ILE A 113 13.34 -0.52 -6.15
CA ILE A 113 14.14 -1.74 -6.15
C ILE A 113 14.39 -2.18 -7.59
N GLY A 114 15.59 -2.68 -7.89
CA GLY A 114 15.90 -3.28 -9.18
C GLY A 114 15.05 -4.52 -9.47
N THR A 115 14.63 -4.71 -10.73
CA THR A 115 13.74 -5.79 -11.16
C THR A 115 14.22 -7.19 -10.78
N GLU A 116 15.51 -7.50 -10.99
CA GLU A 116 16.05 -8.82 -10.64
C GLU A 116 15.93 -9.08 -9.14
N GLU A 117 16.34 -8.12 -8.32
CA GLU A 117 16.26 -8.26 -6.86
C GLU A 117 14.81 -8.29 -6.36
N GLN A 118 13.91 -7.52 -6.98
CA GLN A 118 12.48 -7.57 -6.69
C GLN A 118 11.95 -9.00 -6.85
N LEU A 119 12.27 -9.64 -7.97
CA LEU A 119 11.84 -10.99 -8.30
C LEU A 119 12.48 -12.02 -7.37
N GLN A 120 13.76 -11.88 -7.05
CA GLN A 120 14.45 -12.75 -6.09
C GLN A 120 13.84 -12.66 -4.69
N ARG A 121 13.51 -11.46 -4.21
CA ARG A 121 12.87 -11.26 -2.90
C ARG A 121 11.47 -11.85 -2.88
N ILE A 122 10.69 -11.67 -3.94
CA ILE A 122 9.36 -12.28 -4.08
C ILE A 122 9.47 -13.80 -4.09
N LEU A 123 10.40 -14.36 -4.87
CA LEU A 123 10.63 -15.81 -4.93
C LEU A 123 10.93 -16.38 -3.54
N ARG A 124 11.90 -15.77 -2.83
CA ARG A 124 12.30 -16.20 -1.48
C ARG A 124 11.16 -16.15 -0.47
N ARG A 125 10.33 -15.09 -0.54
CA ARG A 125 9.25 -14.86 0.44
C ARG A 125 7.98 -15.67 0.13
N ASN A 126 7.63 -15.79 -1.15
CA ASN A 126 6.31 -16.23 -1.58
C ASN A 126 6.32 -17.56 -2.35
N GLY A 127 7.50 -18.04 -2.75
CA GLY A 127 7.65 -19.26 -3.54
C GLY A 127 7.39 -19.04 -5.04
N PRO A 128 7.73 -20.05 -5.86
CA PRO A 128 7.70 -19.96 -7.32
C PRO A 128 6.27 -19.77 -7.90
N GLU A 129 5.26 -20.40 -7.31
CA GLU A 129 3.87 -20.27 -7.76
C GLU A 129 3.37 -18.82 -7.63
N LYS A 130 3.58 -18.20 -6.46
CA LYS A 130 3.19 -16.81 -6.24
C LYS A 130 4.06 -15.85 -7.05
N LEU A 131 5.34 -16.16 -7.28
CA LEU A 131 6.20 -15.36 -8.14
C LEU A 131 5.59 -15.18 -9.54
N GLN A 132 5.03 -16.25 -10.12
CA GLN A 132 4.38 -16.16 -11.42
C GLN A 132 3.21 -15.16 -11.39
N MET A 133 2.34 -15.24 -10.37
CA MET A 133 1.26 -14.27 -10.17
C MET A 133 1.79 -12.83 -10.01
N PHE A 134 2.89 -12.62 -9.29
CA PHE A 134 3.50 -11.28 -9.18
C PHE A 134 4.00 -10.77 -10.53
N ARG A 135 4.67 -11.62 -11.32
CA ARG A 135 5.18 -11.27 -12.65
C ARG A 135 4.08 -10.91 -13.64
N GLU A 136 3.02 -11.70 -13.67
CA GLU A 136 1.97 -11.59 -14.69
C GLU A 136 0.90 -10.56 -14.32
N ARG A 137 0.70 -10.31 -13.01
CA ARG A 137 -0.41 -9.47 -12.53
C ARG A 137 0.06 -8.27 -11.71
N TRP A 138 0.65 -8.52 -10.54
CA TRP A 138 0.86 -7.45 -9.56
C TRP A 138 1.90 -6.43 -10.00
N ILE A 139 3.05 -6.86 -10.52
CA ILE A 139 4.11 -5.94 -10.98
C ILE A 139 3.62 -5.08 -12.16
N PRO A 140 2.98 -5.63 -13.21
CA PRO A 140 2.39 -4.81 -14.27
C PRO A 140 1.37 -3.79 -13.76
N MET A 141 0.49 -4.17 -12.83
CA MET A 141 -0.50 -3.26 -12.26
C MET A 141 0.12 -2.13 -11.44
N GLU A 142 1.14 -2.45 -10.65
CA GLU A 142 1.92 -1.45 -9.91
C GLU A 142 2.63 -0.48 -10.85
N ASN A 143 3.33 -0.99 -11.87
CA ASN A 143 4.06 -0.16 -12.82
C ASN A 143 3.13 0.77 -13.60
N LYS A 144 2.00 0.25 -14.11
CA LYS A 144 0.97 1.05 -14.78
C LYS A 144 0.49 2.20 -13.89
N TYR A 145 0.29 1.94 -12.60
CA TYR A 145 -0.10 2.95 -11.62
C TYR A 145 1.02 3.99 -11.38
N PHE A 146 2.27 3.55 -11.21
CA PHE A 146 3.40 4.46 -10.99
C PHE A 146 3.65 5.37 -12.18
N GLU A 147 3.56 4.83 -13.40
CA GLU A 147 3.73 5.57 -14.65
C GLU A 147 2.59 6.57 -14.86
N ALA A 148 1.33 6.12 -14.77
CA ALA A 148 0.17 6.96 -15.04
C ALA A 148 0.09 8.20 -14.14
N PHE A 149 0.57 8.10 -12.90
CA PHE A 149 0.49 9.19 -11.93
C PHE A 149 1.85 9.78 -11.53
N GLU A 150 2.93 9.34 -12.19
CA GLU A 150 4.29 9.79 -11.95
C GLU A 150 4.71 9.71 -10.47
N ILE A 151 4.31 8.64 -9.78
CA ILE A 151 4.43 8.51 -8.32
C ILE A 151 5.88 8.67 -7.85
N GLU A 152 6.82 8.07 -8.58
CA GLU A 152 8.25 8.16 -8.26
C GLU A 152 8.77 9.61 -8.38
N LYS A 153 8.36 10.33 -9.43
CA LYS A 153 8.80 11.73 -9.65
C LYS A 153 8.28 12.69 -8.59
N LYS A 154 7.13 12.37 -7.99
CA LYS A 154 6.47 13.16 -6.93
C LYS A 154 6.91 12.78 -5.52
N SER A 155 7.90 11.90 -5.40
CA SER A 155 8.35 11.34 -4.12
C SER A 155 9.84 11.54 -3.89
N MET A 156 10.23 11.56 -2.62
CA MET A 156 11.62 11.29 -2.25
C MET A 156 11.90 9.80 -2.48
N VAL A 157 12.95 9.51 -3.25
CA VAL A 157 13.31 8.14 -3.61
C VAL A 157 14.28 7.56 -2.59
N ILE A 158 13.95 6.36 -2.11
CA ILE A 158 14.86 5.51 -1.33
C ILE A 158 15.20 4.33 -2.23
N ASP A 159 16.47 4.22 -2.62
CA ASP A 159 16.95 3.05 -3.35
C ASP A 159 17.17 1.90 -2.38
N CYS A 160 16.37 0.86 -2.52
CA CYS A 160 16.41 -0.33 -1.68
C CYS A 160 17.17 -1.48 -2.35
N THR A 161 17.80 -1.25 -3.50
CA THR A 161 18.62 -2.25 -4.20
C THR A 161 19.90 -2.55 -3.40
N GLY A 162 20.29 -3.82 -3.31
CA GLY A 162 21.48 -4.28 -2.59
C GLY A 162 21.32 -4.43 -1.08
N PHE A 163 20.18 -4.02 -0.51
CA PHE A 163 19.88 -4.22 0.91
C PHE A 163 19.31 -5.62 1.16
N SER A 164 20.18 -6.61 1.37
CA SER A 164 19.72 -7.91 1.88
C SER A 164 19.41 -7.82 3.39
N ARG A 165 18.25 -8.33 3.80
CA ARG A 165 18.09 -8.87 5.15
C ARG A 165 18.84 -10.20 5.24
#